data_AF-A0A2E5REC4-F1
#
_entry.id   AF-A0A2E5REC4-F1
#
_cell.length_a   1.000
_cell.length_b   1.000
_cell.length_c   1.000
_cell.angle_alpha   90.00
_cell.angle_beta   90.00
_cell.angle_gamma   90.00
#
_symmetry.space_group_name_H-M   'P 1'
#
loop_
_entity.id
_entity.type
_entity.pdbx_description
1 polymer ?
#
loop_
_entity_poly.entity_id
_entity_poly.type
_entity_poly.pdbx_seq_one_letter_code
_entity_poly.pdbx_strand_id
1 'polypeptide(L)'
;MLDILALLQVSAAFIGIGPFVFHWMRMKKYSNQSIKIPSEPSSWASLTIVLPVWNEEMVIKNKLEDLVKQDYPKDKMEILVIDSDSSDSTMEIFHKWKSESSHDVKVKSIQMPSRLGKSAAINRILVEPLNTDAIVITDADALLADGALRRIGRWLSDPNIGAVCGSQQILGNSEINHIIDEKTYRSFYHDLRIGESAVFSSPIFEGSLAAYRNSLVLGHQIDATYNADDSQLAVLVNRLGSRSIMDSELCFFEYLPTTKEAASIRRLRRANGLVHLFSRNKPSSFSSINRNFSRIMRIESWIHLIMPLLVLISLISMFFHIIFSTFSVIRDVPLQVNHTILLIIDSLILISLLFGNKLRIGQILRSFFISQWALILANFGMFRGVDYRYWEQDIESRKSLIER
;
A
#
# COMPACT_ATOMS: atom_id res chain seq x y z
N MET A 1 23.52 -17.24 30.57
CA MET A 1 22.15 -16.81 30.19
C MET A 1 22.16 -15.43 29.55
N LEU A 2 22.72 -14.40 30.19
CA LEU A 2 22.84 -13.06 29.61
C LEU A 2 23.56 -13.05 28.26
N ASP A 3 24.64 -13.83 28.09
CA ASP A 3 25.34 -13.96 26.79
C ASP A 3 24.43 -14.48 25.68
N ILE A 4 23.60 -15.48 25.97
CA ILE A 4 22.67 -16.08 25.00
C ILE A 4 21.62 -15.05 24.59
N LEU A 5 21.05 -14.33 25.57
CA LEU A 5 20.06 -13.28 25.31
C LEU A 5 20.65 -12.12 24.50
N ALA A 6 21.84 -11.66 24.87
CA ALA A 6 22.54 -10.60 24.14
C ALA A 6 22.86 -11.02 22.70
N LEU A 7 23.40 -12.23 22.51
CA LEU A 7 23.72 -12.76 21.19
C LEU A 7 22.48 -12.91 20.33
N LEU A 8 21.40 -13.49 20.87
CA LEU A 8 20.14 -13.68 20.14
C LEU A 8 19.52 -12.33 19.76
N GLN A 9 19.51 -11.37 20.67
CA GLN A 9 18.99 -10.03 20.42
C GLN A 9 19.74 -9.33 19.29
N VAL A 10 21.07 -9.19 19.43
CA VAL A 10 21.89 -8.44 18.47
C VAL A 10 21.90 -9.13 17.11
N SER A 11 22.03 -10.47 17.08
CA SER A 11 22.03 -11.21 15.81
C SER A 11 20.67 -11.16 15.12
N ALA A 12 19.54 -11.33 15.83
CA ALA A 12 18.21 -11.27 15.24
C ALA A 12 17.89 -9.85 14.72
N ALA A 13 18.27 -8.80 15.47
CA ALA A 13 18.13 -7.42 15.00
C ALA A 13 18.97 -7.16 13.74
N PHE A 14 20.24 -7.57 13.75
CA PHE A 14 21.15 -7.35 12.63
C PHE A 14 20.71 -8.10 11.36
N ILE A 15 20.39 -9.39 11.50
CA ILE A 15 19.95 -10.24 10.37
C ILE A 15 18.57 -9.79 9.88
N GLY A 16 17.66 -9.42 10.78
CA GLY A 16 16.31 -8.97 10.42
C GLY A 16 16.32 -7.63 9.69
N ILE A 17 16.91 -6.61 10.30
CA ILE A 17 16.81 -5.20 9.87
C ILE A 17 17.88 -4.84 8.83
N GLY A 18 19.06 -5.47 8.87
CA GLY A 18 20.19 -5.16 7.99
C GLY A 18 19.85 -5.18 6.49
N PRO A 19 19.23 -6.25 5.95
CA PRO A 19 18.83 -6.31 4.55
C PRO A 19 17.85 -5.19 4.14
N PHE A 20 16.90 -4.86 5.02
CA PHE A 20 15.95 -3.77 4.80
C PHE A 20 16.67 -2.42 4.73
N VAL A 21 17.54 -2.11 5.68
CA VAL A 21 18.29 -0.85 5.72
C VAL A 21 19.19 -0.72 4.49
N PHE A 22 19.89 -1.78 4.10
CA PHE A 22 20.73 -1.77 2.89
C PHE A 22 19.92 -1.54 1.62
N HIS A 23 18.78 -2.23 1.47
CA HIS A 23 17.89 -2.04 0.32
C HIS A 23 17.30 -0.64 0.29
N TRP A 24 16.85 -0.13 1.44
CA TRP A 24 16.30 1.22 1.56
C TRP A 24 17.33 2.28 1.18
N MET A 25 18.57 2.22 1.71
CA MET A 25 19.63 3.16 1.33
C MET A 25 19.91 3.12 -0.18
N ARG A 26 19.90 1.91 -0.77
CA ARG A 26 20.09 1.72 -2.20
C ARG A 26 18.93 2.32 -3.00
N MET A 27 17.68 2.05 -2.61
CA MET A 27 16.50 2.58 -3.30
C MET A 27 16.38 4.09 -3.14
N LYS A 28 16.74 4.65 -1.98
CA LYS A 28 16.78 6.11 -1.76
C LYS A 28 17.75 6.81 -2.72
N LYS A 29 18.87 6.16 -3.05
CA LYS A 29 19.79 6.68 -4.08
C LYS A 29 19.12 6.69 -5.46
N TYR A 30 18.41 5.62 -5.81
CA TYR A 30 17.69 5.53 -7.09
C TYR A 30 16.44 6.40 -7.15
N SER A 31 15.76 6.67 -6.02
CA SER A 31 14.57 7.52 -5.99
C SER A 31 14.89 8.97 -6.34
N ASN A 32 16.12 9.41 -6.07
CA ASN A 32 16.63 10.71 -6.50
C ASN A 32 16.92 10.76 -8.01
N GLN A 33 16.97 9.61 -8.69
CA GLN A 33 17.07 9.50 -10.14
C GLN A 33 15.65 9.35 -10.68
N SER A 34 14.96 10.48 -10.85
CA SER A 34 13.56 10.47 -11.30
C SER A 34 13.41 9.74 -12.64
N ILE A 35 12.38 8.89 -12.74
CA ILE A 35 12.02 8.28 -14.02
C ILE A 35 11.41 9.38 -14.87
N LYS A 36 12.03 9.67 -16.01
CA LYS A 36 11.53 10.71 -16.91
C LYS A 36 10.20 10.27 -17.51
N ILE A 37 9.14 11.01 -17.18
CA ILE A 37 7.83 10.81 -17.79
C ILE A 37 7.89 11.06 -19.31
N PRO A 38 7.25 10.22 -20.15
CA PRO A 38 7.17 10.45 -21.59
C PRO A 38 6.54 11.81 -21.91
N SER A 39 6.84 12.39 -23.08
CA SER A 39 6.14 13.60 -23.56
C SER A 39 4.66 13.32 -23.79
N GLU A 40 3.86 14.37 -24.05
CA GLU A 40 2.49 14.13 -24.51
C GLU A 40 2.49 13.31 -25.81
N PRO A 41 1.70 12.23 -25.87
CA PRO A 41 1.62 11.42 -27.08
C PRO A 41 0.79 12.12 -28.14
N SER A 42 1.03 11.80 -29.42
CA SER A 42 0.19 12.25 -30.54
C SER A 42 -1.20 11.60 -30.54
N SER A 43 -1.34 10.44 -29.88
CA SER A 43 -2.61 9.73 -29.70
C SER A 43 -2.74 9.24 -28.26
N TRP A 44 -3.85 9.57 -27.62
CA TRP A 44 -4.14 9.17 -26.24
C TRP A 44 -4.73 7.77 -26.17
N ALA A 45 -4.24 6.98 -25.23
CA ALA A 45 -4.81 5.68 -24.89
C ALA A 45 -6.26 5.85 -24.42
N SER A 46 -7.16 4.98 -24.87
CA SER A 46 -8.52 4.90 -24.34
C SER A 46 -8.53 4.24 -22.95
N LEU A 47 -9.29 4.79 -22.02
CA LEU A 47 -9.32 4.41 -20.61
C LEU A 47 -10.72 4.01 -20.17
N THR A 48 -10.84 2.85 -19.52
CA THR A 48 -12.01 2.54 -18.68
C THR A 48 -11.65 2.80 -17.21
N ILE A 49 -12.25 3.83 -16.63
CA ILE A 49 -12.09 4.16 -15.21
C ILE A 49 -13.04 3.28 -14.42
N VAL A 50 -12.49 2.33 -13.69
CA VAL A 50 -13.21 1.38 -12.85
C VAL A 50 -13.32 1.96 -11.45
N LEU A 51 -14.56 2.12 -10.99
CA LEU A 51 -14.89 2.64 -9.66
C LEU A 51 -15.63 1.55 -8.86
N PRO A 52 -14.92 0.74 -8.05
CA PRO A 52 -15.55 -0.19 -7.13
C PRO A 52 -16.21 0.56 -5.99
N VAL A 53 -17.48 0.26 -5.71
CA VAL A 53 -18.26 0.89 -4.66
C VAL A 53 -18.96 -0.16 -3.79
N TRP A 54 -19.10 0.18 -2.51
CA TRP A 54 -19.94 -0.52 -1.56
C TRP A 54 -20.31 0.47 -0.45
N ASN A 55 -21.58 0.84 -0.36
CA ASN A 55 -22.14 1.78 0.60
C ASN A 55 -21.50 3.19 0.59
N GLU A 56 -21.14 3.73 -0.57
CA GLU A 56 -20.43 5.00 -0.71
C GLU A 56 -21.35 6.22 -0.97
N GLU A 57 -22.58 6.23 -0.41
CA GLU A 57 -23.59 7.27 -0.68
C GLU A 57 -23.09 8.70 -0.39
N MET A 58 -22.22 8.85 0.61
CA MET A 58 -21.65 10.15 0.99
C MET A 58 -20.72 10.74 -0.06
N VAL A 59 -19.96 9.90 -0.77
CA VAL A 59 -18.82 10.35 -1.59
C VAL A 59 -18.99 10.07 -3.09
N ILE A 60 -19.89 9.16 -3.47
CA ILE A 60 -20.03 8.70 -4.86
C ILE A 60 -20.29 9.83 -5.85
N LYS A 61 -21.17 10.79 -5.50
CA LYS A 61 -21.46 11.95 -6.36
C LYS A 61 -20.21 12.80 -6.59
N ASN A 62 -19.52 13.20 -5.52
CA ASN A 62 -18.32 14.03 -5.58
C ASN A 62 -17.21 13.32 -6.37
N LYS A 63 -17.07 12.01 -6.18
CA LYS A 63 -16.13 11.20 -6.95
C LYS A 63 -16.44 11.19 -8.45
N LEU A 64 -17.70 11.01 -8.82
CA LEU A 64 -18.09 11.00 -10.24
C LEU A 64 -17.85 12.38 -10.88
N GLU A 65 -18.12 13.47 -10.15
CA GLU A 65 -17.79 14.81 -10.60
C GLU A 65 -16.28 15.03 -10.76
N ASP A 66 -15.47 14.56 -9.80
CA ASP A 66 -14.00 14.57 -9.88
C ASP A 66 -13.50 13.88 -11.15
N LEU A 67 -14.01 12.68 -11.44
CA LEU A 67 -13.63 11.92 -12.63
C LEU A 67 -14.03 12.60 -13.94
N VAL A 68 -15.25 13.14 -14.03
CA VAL A 68 -15.70 13.83 -15.24
C VAL A 68 -14.96 15.16 -15.45
N LYS A 69 -14.50 15.83 -14.39
CA LYS A 69 -13.72 17.08 -14.49
C LYS A 69 -12.28 16.88 -14.97
N GLN A 70 -11.73 15.66 -14.88
CA GLN A 70 -10.36 15.37 -15.32
C GLN A 70 -10.11 15.78 -16.78
N ASP A 71 -9.03 16.51 -17.03
CA ASP A 71 -8.58 16.88 -18.37
C ASP A 71 -8.00 15.64 -19.08
N TYR A 72 -8.85 14.96 -19.84
CA TYR A 72 -8.54 13.84 -20.73
C TYR A 72 -9.54 13.85 -21.90
N PRO A 73 -9.17 13.40 -23.12
CA PRO A 73 -10.12 13.34 -24.23
C PRO A 73 -11.36 12.50 -23.86
N LYS A 74 -12.54 13.14 -23.86
CA LYS A 74 -13.78 12.54 -23.32
C LYS A 74 -14.25 11.35 -24.15
N ASP A 75 -13.99 11.36 -25.46
CA ASP A 75 -14.23 10.26 -26.39
C ASP A 75 -13.30 9.05 -26.17
N LYS A 76 -12.21 9.24 -25.42
CA LYS A 76 -11.25 8.21 -25.01
C LYS A 76 -11.43 7.77 -23.57
N MET A 77 -12.52 8.16 -22.91
CA MET A 77 -12.76 7.88 -21.50
C MET A 77 -14.16 7.30 -21.31
N GLU A 78 -14.25 6.19 -20.56
CA GLU A 78 -15.51 5.71 -20.02
C GLU A 78 -15.37 5.41 -18.52
N ILE A 79 -16.44 5.62 -17.75
CA ILE A 79 -16.51 5.31 -16.33
C ILE A 79 -17.37 4.07 -16.15
N LEU A 80 -16.86 3.10 -15.40
CA LEU A 80 -17.52 1.85 -15.06
C LEU A 80 -17.59 1.72 -13.54
N VAL A 81 -18.78 1.96 -12.99
CA VAL A 81 -19.06 1.75 -11.57
C VAL A 81 -19.34 0.26 -11.34
N ILE A 82 -18.65 -0.38 -10.41
CA ILE A 82 -18.98 -1.75 -10.00
C ILE A 82 -19.44 -1.76 -8.56
N ASP A 83 -20.74 -1.98 -8.38
CA ASP A 83 -21.39 -2.02 -7.09
C ASP A 83 -21.30 -3.40 -6.47
N SER A 84 -20.75 -3.49 -5.27
CA SER A 84 -20.60 -4.73 -4.51
C SER A 84 -21.79 -4.98 -3.59
N ASP A 85 -23.00 -4.85 -4.13
CA ASP A 85 -24.28 -5.04 -3.43
C ASP A 85 -24.47 -4.03 -2.29
N SER A 86 -24.50 -2.74 -2.64
CA SER A 86 -24.76 -1.67 -1.67
C SER A 86 -26.19 -1.74 -1.13
N SER A 87 -26.33 -1.53 0.18
CA SER A 87 -27.60 -1.50 0.91
C SER A 87 -28.11 -0.07 1.19
N ASP A 88 -27.30 0.94 0.92
CA ASP A 88 -27.61 2.36 1.13
C ASP A 88 -28.06 3.05 -0.18
N SER A 89 -28.14 4.39 -0.19
CA SER A 89 -28.56 5.13 -1.39
C SER A 89 -27.47 5.29 -2.46
N THR A 90 -26.34 4.57 -2.40
CA THR A 90 -25.22 4.71 -3.37
C THR A 90 -25.69 4.62 -4.83
N MET A 91 -26.44 3.56 -5.15
CA MET A 91 -26.88 3.33 -6.53
C MET A 91 -28.02 4.25 -6.94
N GLU A 92 -28.89 4.65 -6.01
CA GLU A 92 -29.90 5.68 -6.25
C GLU A 92 -29.25 7.01 -6.64
N ILE A 93 -28.23 7.45 -5.89
CA ILE A 93 -27.46 8.67 -6.15
C ILE A 93 -26.73 8.57 -7.49
N PHE A 94 -26.10 7.43 -7.80
CA PHE A 94 -25.47 7.19 -9.09
C PHE A 94 -26.45 7.34 -10.25
N HIS A 95 -27.62 6.70 -10.17
CA HIS A 95 -28.63 6.74 -11.23
C HIS A 95 -29.19 8.15 -11.42
N LYS A 96 -29.46 8.85 -10.30
CA LYS A 96 -29.89 10.26 -10.32
C LYS A 96 -28.85 11.14 -11.00
N TRP A 97 -27.60 11.10 -10.53
CA TRP A 97 -26.48 11.87 -11.11
C TRP A 97 -26.30 11.60 -12.61
N LYS A 98 -26.39 10.32 -13.02
CA LYS A 98 -26.28 9.92 -14.43
C LYS A 98 -27.43 10.46 -15.29
N SER A 99 -28.64 10.57 -14.73
CA SER A 99 -29.83 11.06 -15.43
C SER A 99 -29.90 12.58 -15.56
N GLU A 100 -29.38 13.31 -14.56
CA GLU A 100 -29.47 14.76 -14.47
C GLU A 100 -28.49 15.50 -15.40
N SER A 101 -27.52 14.77 -15.97
CA SER A 101 -26.36 15.39 -16.60
C SER A 101 -26.06 14.77 -17.96
N SER A 102 -26.07 15.60 -19.01
CA SER A 102 -25.51 15.27 -20.32
C SER A 102 -23.99 15.33 -20.24
N HIS A 103 -23.37 14.33 -19.62
CA HIS A 103 -21.92 14.22 -19.57
C HIS A 103 -21.37 13.77 -20.92
N ASP A 104 -20.28 14.39 -21.37
CA ASP A 104 -19.53 13.99 -22.58
C ASP A 104 -18.77 12.65 -22.41
N VAL A 105 -18.88 12.03 -21.23
CA VAL A 105 -18.19 10.79 -20.85
C VAL A 105 -19.22 9.67 -20.75
N LYS A 106 -18.91 8.53 -21.33
CA LYS A 106 -19.76 7.34 -21.23
C LYS A 106 -19.70 6.76 -19.82
N VAL A 107 -20.84 6.62 -19.15
CA VAL A 107 -20.92 6.06 -17.80
C VAL A 107 -21.80 4.81 -17.76
N LYS A 108 -21.29 3.72 -17.19
CA LYS A 108 -21.98 2.45 -17.01
C LYS A 108 -21.86 1.98 -15.56
N SER A 109 -22.71 1.03 -15.18
CA SER A 109 -22.60 0.30 -13.93
C SER A 109 -22.74 -1.20 -14.14
N ILE A 110 -22.11 -1.97 -13.25
CA ILE A 110 -22.31 -3.42 -13.07
C ILE A 110 -22.66 -3.62 -11.60
N GLN A 111 -23.71 -4.40 -11.34
CA GLN A 111 -24.09 -4.79 -9.99
C GLN A 111 -23.63 -6.23 -9.73
N MET A 112 -22.92 -6.43 -8.63
CA MET A 112 -22.55 -7.75 -8.14
C MET A 112 -23.76 -8.44 -7.48
N PRO A 113 -23.85 -9.78 -7.52
CA PRO A 113 -24.96 -10.51 -6.89
C PRO A 113 -24.93 -10.47 -5.36
N SER A 114 -23.78 -10.17 -4.77
CA SER A 114 -23.58 -10.02 -3.33
C SER A 114 -22.24 -9.36 -3.04
N ARG A 115 -22.03 -8.94 -1.79
CA ARG A 115 -20.75 -8.42 -1.32
C ARG A 115 -19.69 -9.53 -1.26
N LEU A 116 -18.83 -9.60 -2.28
CA LEU A 116 -17.74 -10.59 -2.40
C LEU A 116 -16.32 -10.01 -2.21
N GLY A 117 -16.24 -8.73 -1.85
CA GLY A 117 -14.97 -8.00 -1.65
C GLY A 117 -14.41 -7.39 -2.95
N LYS A 118 -13.54 -6.38 -2.80
CA LYS A 118 -13.00 -5.59 -3.94
C LYS A 118 -12.26 -6.45 -4.97
N SER A 119 -11.46 -7.42 -4.54
CA SER A 119 -10.75 -8.34 -5.46
C SER A 119 -11.70 -9.15 -6.34
N ALA A 120 -12.87 -9.55 -5.82
CA ALA A 120 -13.89 -10.26 -6.60
C ALA A 120 -14.59 -9.33 -7.60
N ALA A 121 -14.86 -8.08 -7.21
CA ALA A 121 -15.36 -7.07 -8.12
C ALA A 121 -14.35 -6.80 -9.25
N ILE A 122 -13.06 -6.68 -8.94
CA ILE A 122 -12.02 -6.53 -9.98
C ILE A 122 -11.99 -7.74 -10.91
N ASN A 123 -12.03 -8.97 -10.40
CA ASN A 123 -12.13 -10.16 -11.25
C ASN A 123 -13.35 -10.13 -12.18
N ARG A 124 -14.50 -9.65 -11.70
CA ARG A 124 -15.70 -9.46 -12.52
C ARG A 124 -15.44 -8.49 -13.67
N ILE A 125 -14.65 -7.44 -13.46
CA ILE A 125 -14.24 -6.48 -14.50
C ILE A 125 -13.23 -7.09 -15.49
N LEU A 126 -12.27 -7.88 -15.02
CA LEU A 126 -11.23 -8.46 -15.89
C LEU A 126 -11.76 -9.43 -16.96
N VAL A 127 -13.00 -9.92 -16.79
CA VAL A 127 -13.68 -10.78 -17.77
C VAL A 127 -14.70 -10.04 -18.63
N GLU A 128 -14.87 -8.73 -18.44
CA GLU A 128 -15.75 -7.92 -19.27
C GLU A 128 -15.11 -7.59 -20.63
N PRO A 129 -15.91 -7.49 -21.70
CA PRO A 129 -15.43 -7.09 -23.03
C PRO A 129 -15.16 -5.58 -23.08
N LEU A 130 -14.09 -5.13 -22.40
CA LEU A 130 -13.65 -3.74 -22.42
C LEU A 130 -12.85 -3.47 -23.70
N ASN A 131 -13.33 -2.52 -24.52
CA ASN A 131 -12.72 -2.16 -25.81
C ASN A 131 -11.72 -0.99 -25.70
N THR A 132 -11.22 -0.72 -24.49
CA THR A 132 -10.26 0.34 -24.21
C THR A 132 -8.82 -0.20 -24.14
N ASP A 133 -7.83 0.69 -24.14
CA ASP A 133 -6.41 0.30 -24.07
C ASP A 133 -5.97 -0.05 -22.64
N ALA A 134 -6.60 0.54 -21.62
CA ALA A 134 -6.27 0.32 -20.22
C ALA A 134 -7.48 0.49 -19.29
N ILE A 135 -7.44 -0.21 -18.15
CA ILE A 135 -8.28 0.07 -17.00
C ILE A 135 -7.53 0.99 -16.02
N VAL A 136 -8.26 1.93 -15.41
CA VAL A 136 -7.78 2.75 -14.30
C VAL A 136 -8.67 2.47 -13.10
N ILE A 137 -8.13 1.86 -12.06
CA ILE A 137 -8.84 1.57 -10.82
C ILE A 137 -8.62 2.73 -9.85
N THR A 138 -9.70 3.22 -9.25
CA THR A 138 -9.65 4.27 -8.23
C THR A 138 -10.71 4.07 -7.16
N ASP A 139 -10.40 4.45 -5.92
CA ASP A 139 -11.30 4.33 -4.79
C ASP A 139 -12.29 5.50 -4.73
N ALA A 140 -13.47 5.27 -4.15
CA ALA A 140 -14.54 6.27 -4.06
C ALA A 140 -14.21 7.43 -3.11
N ASP A 141 -13.34 7.20 -2.13
CA ASP A 141 -12.87 8.17 -1.15
C ASP A 141 -11.51 8.81 -1.51
N ALA A 142 -11.02 8.59 -2.75
CA ALA A 142 -9.80 9.20 -3.27
C ALA A 142 -10.12 10.27 -4.32
N LEU A 143 -9.63 11.50 -4.14
CA LEU A 143 -9.75 12.56 -5.16
C LEU A 143 -8.51 12.62 -6.04
N LEU A 144 -8.68 12.77 -7.36
CA LEU A 144 -7.55 12.85 -8.28
C LEU A 144 -6.99 14.27 -8.32
N ALA A 145 -5.67 14.40 -8.42
CA ALA A 145 -5.07 15.70 -8.75
C ALA A 145 -5.39 16.10 -10.20
N ASP A 146 -5.38 17.41 -10.48
CA ASP A 146 -5.56 17.91 -11.84
C ASP A 146 -4.52 17.31 -12.79
N GLY A 147 -4.96 16.83 -13.95
CA GLY A 147 -4.11 16.21 -14.96
C GLY A 147 -3.63 14.79 -14.62
N ALA A 148 -4.14 14.16 -13.55
CA ALA A 148 -3.76 12.79 -13.17
C ALA A 148 -4.00 11.78 -14.32
N LEU A 149 -5.15 11.86 -15.01
CA LEU A 149 -5.43 10.98 -16.15
C LEU A 149 -4.54 11.24 -17.37
N ARG A 150 -4.24 12.50 -17.68
CA ARG A 150 -3.23 12.86 -18.71
C ARG A 150 -1.87 12.27 -18.36
N ARG A 151 -1.49 12.33 -17.09
CA ARG A 151 -0.22 11.79 -16.61
C ARG A 151 -0.17 10.26 -16.76
N ILE A 152 -1.26 9.56 -16.45
CA ILE A 152 -1.43 8.13 -16.75
C ILE A 152 -1.30 7.86 -18.26
N GLY A 153 -2.01 8.62 -19.11
CA GLY A 153 -1.96 8.46 -20.56
C GLY A 153 -0.55 8.64 -21.14
N ARG A 154 0.24 9.56 -20.58
CA ARG A 154 1.66 9.73 -20.95
C ARG A 154 2.49 8.49 -20.63
N TRP A 155 2.34 7.89 -19.44
CA TRP A 155 3.03 6.64 -19.12
C TRP A 155 2.60 5.48 -20.00
N LEU A 156 1.31 5.40 -20.33
CA LEU A 156 0.77 4.40 -21.24
C LEU A 156 1.18 4.63 -22.71
N SER A 157 1.90 5.72 -23.03
CA SER A 157 2.54 5.86 -24.34
C SER A 157 3.87 5.08 -24.44
N ASP A 158 4.50 4.74 -23.31
CA ASP A 158 5.69 3.89 -23.29
C ASP A 158 5.28 2.41 -23.35
N PRO A 159 5.64 1.66 -24.42
CA PRO A 159 5.26 0.26 -24.57
C PRO A 159 5.84 -0.66 -23.48
N ASN A 160 6.89 -0.23 -22.78
CA ASN A 160 7.48 -1.01 -21.69
C ASN A 160 6.69 -0.92 -20.38
N ILE A 161 5.87 0.12 -20.21
CA ILE A 161 5.05 0.32 -19.01
C ILE A 161 3.73 -0.42 -19.20
N GLY A 162 3.54 -1.48 -18.42
CA GLY A 162 2.28 -2.22 -18.36
C GLY A 162 1.34 -1.73 -17.28
N ALA A 163 1.87 -1.09 -16.24
CA ALA A 163 1.08 -0.50 -15.16
C ALA A 163 1.78 0.71 -14.50
N VAL A 164 0.98 1.66 -14.04
CA VAL A 164 1.43 2.81 -13.27
C VAL A 164 0.48 3.11 -12.11
N CYS A 165 0.99 3.33 -10.90
CA CYS A 165 0.19 3.85 -9.78
C CYS A 165 0.66 5.22 -9.31
N GLY A 166 -0.27 5.91 -8.65
CA GLY A 166 -0.02 7.21 -8.07
C GLY A 166 0.62 7.17 -6.70
N SER A 167 0.89 8.37 -6.18
CA SER A 167 1.32 8.63 -4.82
C SER A 167 0.22 9.32 -4.03
N GLN A 168 -0.09 8.74 -2.86
CA GLN A 168 -1.05 9.32 -1.93
C GLN A 168 -0.52 10.64 -1.36
N GLN A 169 -1.40 11.64 -1.33
CA GLN A 169 -1.24 12.89 -0.59
C GLN A 169 -2.29 12.91 0.53
N ILE A 170 -1.83 13.05 1.78
CA ILE A 170 -2.71 12.99 2.94
C ILE A 170 -3.39 14.34 3.16
N LEU A 171 -4.71 14.35 3.14
CA LEU A 171 -5.54 15.47 3.59
C LEU A 171 -5.75 15.43 5.11
N GLY A 172 -5.96 16.60 5.71
CA GLY A 172 -6.32 16.73 7.13
C GLY A 172 -5.19 17.19 8.06
N ASN A 173 -5.54 17.33 9.35
CA ASN A 173 -4.76 18.04 10.35
C ASN A 173 -3.51 17.25 10.79
N SER A 174 -2.32 17.85 10.65
CA SER A 174 -1.01 17.19 10.81
C SER A 174 -0.54 17.00 12.27
N GLU A 175 -1.36 17.35 13.25
CA GLU A 175 -0.96 17.41 14.67
C GLU A 175 -1.31 16.15 15.47
N ILE A 176 -2.02 15.19 14.87
CA ILE A 176 -2.44 13.96 15.55
C ILE A 176 -1.33 12.88 15.46
N ASN A 177 -0.94 12.31 16.60
CA ASN A 177 0.20 11.39 16.70
C ASN A 177 0.16 10.19 15.72
N HIS A 178 -0.99 9.53 15.54
CA HIS A 178 -1.08 8.40 14.62
C HIS A 178 -1.02 8.83 13.14
N ILE A 179 -1.44 10.05 12.82
CA ILE A 179 -1.27 10.66 11.49
C ILE A 179 0.22 10.92 11.22
N ILE A 180 0.98 11.41 12.21
CA ILE A 180 2.43 11.63 12.11
C ILE A 180 3.18 10.31 11.90
N ASP A 181 2.81 9.27 12.65
CA ASP A 181 3.41 7.93 12.52
C ASP A 181 3.15 7.35 11.13
N GLU A 182 1.93 7.49 10.62
CA GLU A 182 1.52 7.04 9.29
C GLU A 182 2.26 7.82 8.18
N LYS A 183 2.37 9.16 8.31
CA LYS A 183 3.16 9.99 7.37
C LYS A 183 4.62 9.59 7.33
N THR A 184 5.22 9.39 8.51
CA THR A 184 6.63 8.96 8.61
C THR A 184 6.82 7.60 7.96
N TYR A 185 5.99 6.62 8.32
CA TYR A 185 5.99 5.29 7.70
C TYR A 185 5.89 5.40 6.17
N ARG A 186 4.88 6.09 5.65
CA ARG A 186 4.64 6.22 4.22
C ARG A 186 5.78 6.89 3.49
N SER A 187 6.44 7.89 4.07
CA SER A 187 7.60 8.54 3.45
C SER A 187 8.76 7.56 3.20
N PHE A 188 9.05 6.66 4.15
CA PHE A 188 10.08 5.65 4.01
C PHE A 188 9.76 4.64 2.90
N TYR A 189 8.52 4.16 2.87
CA TYR A 189 8.11 3.20 1.85
C TYR A 189 7.92 3.85 0.48
N HIS A 190 7.48 5.10 0.41
CA HIS A 190 7.39 5.88 -0.83
C HIS A 190 8.75 5.92 -1.54
N ASP A 191 9.82 6.31 -0.85
CA ASP A 191 11.18 6.31 -1.41
C ASP A 191 11.59 4.92 -1.93
N LEU A 192 11.19 3.86 -1.23
CA LEU A 192 11.43 2.48 -1.63
C LEU A 192 10.74 2.16 -2.95
N ARG A 193 9.45 2.49 -3.09
CA ARG A 193 8.66 2.26 -4.33
C ARG A 193 9.20 3.05 -5.52
N ILE A 194 9.57 4.31 -5.32
CA ILE A 194 10.14 5.14 -6.40
C ILE A 194 11.50 4.59 -6.83
N GLY A 195 12.37 4.24 -5.87
CA GLY A 195 13.67 3.64 -6.17
C GLY A 195 13.55 2.29 -6.88
N GLU A 196 12.59 1.44 -6.47
CA GLU A 196 12.30 0.16 -7.14
C GLU A 196 11.80 0.34 -8.56
N SER A 197 10.92 1.32 -8.76
CA SER A 197 10.42 1.70 -10.09
C SER A 197 11.57 2.17 -10.99
N ALA A 198 12.50 2.96 -10.46
CA ALA A 198 13.68 3.44 -11.18
C ALA A 198 14.66 2.31 -11.54
N VAL A 199 14.82 1.32 -10.65
CA VAL A 199 15.63 0.13 -10.91
C VAL A 199 14.97 -0.77 -11.95
N PHE A 200 13.68 -1.04 -11.82
CA PHE A 200 12.88 -1.77 -12.80
C PHE A 200 11.37 -1.59 -12.57
N SER A 201 10.85 -2.08 -11.45
CA SER A 201 9.42 -2.09 -11.12
C SER A 201 9.19 -2.24 -9.62
N SER A 202 8.07 -1.69 -9.15
CA SER A 202 7.59 -1.85 -7.78
C SER A 202 6.52 -2.96 -7.71
N PRO A 203 6.65 -3.93 -6.79
CA PRO A 203 5.63 -4.97 -6.60
C PRO A 203 4.44 -4.52 -5.75
N ILE A 204 4.56 -3.36 -5.08
CA ILE A 204 3.52 -2.81 -4.21
C ILE A 204 2.99 -1.54 -4.86
N PHE A 205 1.69 -1.52 -5.13
CA PHE A 205 0.96 -0.41 -5.72
C PHE A 205 0.01 0.20 -4.68
N GLU A 206 -0.42 1.45 -4.92
CA GLU A 206 -1.54 2.07 -4.19
C GLU A 206 -2.81 1.99 -5.05
N GLY A 207 -3.80 1.22 -4.59
CA GLY A 207 -5.01 0.89 -5.35
C GLY A 207 -6.05 1.99 -5.48
N SER A 208 -5.80 3.14 -4.86
CA SER A 208 -6.65 4.33 -4.94
C SER A 208 -6.49 5.08 -6.27
N LEU A 209 -5.38 4.86 -6.97
CA LEU A 209 -5.17 5.34 -8.34
C LEU A 209 -4.08 4.48 -9.02
N ALA A 210 -4.52 3.50 -9.81
CA ALA A 210 -3.61 2.63 -10.55
C ALA A 210 -4.18 2.27 -11.93
N ALA A 211 -3.34 2.33 -12.95
CA ALA A 211 -3.67 2.00 -14.33
C ALA A 211 -2.94 0.74 -14.79
N TYR A 212 -3.63 -0.09 -15.58
CA TYR A 212 -3.12 -1.36 -16.10
C TYR A 212 -3.53 -1.52 -17.56
N ARG A 213 -2.61 -1.93 -18.44
CA ARG A 213 -2.94 -2.21 -19.85
C ARG A 213 -3.89 -3.40 -19.95
N ASN A 214 -4.96 -3.22 -20.72
CA ASN A 214 -5.96 -4.26 -20.92
C ASN A 214 -5.38 -5.51 -21.58
N SER A 215 -4.44 -5.34 -22.51
CA SER A 215 -3.71 -6.44 -23.16
C SER A 215 -2.93 -7.34 -22.21
N LEU A 216 -2.70 -6.93 -20.95
CA LEU A 216 -1.97 -7.70 -19.94
C LEU A 216 -2.89 -8.25 -18.84
N VAL A 217 -4.00 -7.58 -18.52
CA VAL A 217 -4.81 -7.95 -17.34
C VAL A 217 -6.16 -8.57 -17.69
N LEU A 218 -6.75 -8.27 -18.85
CA LEU A 218 -8.03 -8.86 -19.23
C LEU A 218 -7.87 -10.37 -19.49
N GLY A 219 -8.87 -11.14 -19.09
CA GLY A 219 -8.87 -12.61 -19.16
C GLY A 219 -8.04 -13.29 -18.07
N HIS A 220 -7.34 -12.54 -17.23
CA HIS A 220 -6.66 -13.07 -16.05
C HIS A 220 -7.54 -12.94 -14.81
N GLN A 221 -7.18 -13.70 -13.77
CA GLN A 221 -7.83 -13.68 -12.48
C GLN A 221 -6.81 -13.43 -11.37
N ILE A 222 -7.11 -12.50 -10.48
CA ILE A 222 -6.39 -12.33 -9.21
C ILE A 222 -7.05 -13.16 -8.12
N ASP A 223 -6.32 -13.44 -7.06
CA ASP A 223 -6.84 -14.25 -5.98
C ASP A 223 -7.73 -13.40 -5.06
N ALA A 224 -9.03 -13.68 -5.13
CA ALA A 224 -10.06 -12.98 -4.37
C ALA A 224 -10.20 -13.46 -2.91
N THR A 225 -9.30 -14.33 -2.43
CA THR A 225 -9.25 -14.77 -1.02
C THR A 225 -8.49 -13.81 -0.10
N TYR A 226 -7.84 -12.77 -0.66
CA TYR A 226 -7.18 -11.73 0.11
C TYR A 226 -7.21 -10.36 -0.59
N ASN A 227 -6.76 -9.34 0.14
CA ASN A 227 -6.66 -7.94 -0.33
C ASN A 227 -5.45 -7.72 -1.26
N ALA A 228 -5.05 -6.46 -1.46
CA ALA A 228 -3.92 -6.05 -2.30
C ALA A 228 -4.11 -6.38 -3.78
N ASP A 229 -5.34 -6.23 -4.27
CA ASP A 229 -5.71 -6.37 -5.68
C ASP A 229 -4.82 -5.55 -6.62
N ASP A 230 -4.50 -4.32 -6.21
CA ASP A 230 -3.55 -3.42 -6.87
C ASP A 230 -2.18 -4.06 -7.12
N SER A 231 -1.58 -4.59 -6.07
CA SER A 231 -0.25 -5.17 -6.05
C SER A 231 -0.25 -6.55 -6.70
N GLN A 232 -1.37 -7.29 -6.61
CA GLN A 232 -1.58 -8.53 -7.37
C GLN A 232 -1.54 -8.28 -8.87
N LEU A 233 -2.24 -7.23 -9.35
CA LEU A 233 -2.21 -6.84 -10.77
C LEU A 233 -0.84 -6.31 -11.19
N ALA A 234 -0.15 -5.53 -10.36
CA ALA A 234 1.20 -5.07 -10.64
C ALA A 234 2.20 -6.23 -10.80
N VAL A 235 2.12 -7.23 -9.92
CA VAL A 235 2.93 -8.45 -9.99
C VAL A 235 2.57 -9.30 -11.22
N LEU A 236 1.28 -9.39 -11.59
CA LEU A 236 0.84 -10.03 -12.83
C LEU A 236 1.45 -9.36 -14.07
N VAL A 237 1.41 -8.02 -14.14
CA VAL A 237 2.02 -7.25 -15.23
C VAL A 237 3.52 -7.55 -15.37
N ASN A 238 4.25 -7.61 -14.25
CA ASN A 238 5.66 -8.02 -14.28
C ASN A 238 5.85 -9.46 -14.73
N ARG A 239 4.95 -10.36 -14.32
CA ARG A 239 5.00 -11.76 -14.73
C ARG A 239 4.87 -11.92 -16.24
N LEU A 240 4.15 -11.00 -16.89
CA LEU A 240 3.96 -10.96 -18.33
C LEU A 240 5.07 -10.16 -19.07
N GLY A 241 6.11 -9.72 -18.36
CA GLY A 241 7.31 -9.12 -18.96
C GLY A 241 7.26 -7.60 -19.12
N SER A 242 6.21 -6.93 -18.66
CA SER A 242 6.10 -5.46 -18.66
C SER A 242 6.44 -4.86 -17.31
N ARG A 243 6.72 -3.56 -17.25
CA ARG A 243 7.06 -2.85 -16.01
C ARG A 243 5.81 -2.37 -15.28
N SER A 244 5.85 -2.42 -13.96
CA SER A 244 4.90 -1.75 -13.06
C SER A 244 5.63 -0.68 -12.25
N ILE A 245 5.27 0.58 -12.42
CA ILE A 245 5.97 1.69 -11.77
C ILE A 245 5.05 2.52 -10.89
N MET A 246 5.64 3.18 -9.90
CA MET A 246 5.00 4.25 -9.15
C MET A 246 5.55 5.59 -9.62
N ASP A 247 4.66 6.53 -9.90
CA ASP A 247 5.03 7.90 -10.25
C ASP A 247 4.79 8.83 -9.06
N SER A 248 5.86 9.47 -8.58
CA SER A 248 5.81 10.34 -7.40
C SER A 248 4.98 11.60 -7.59
N GLU A 249 4.76 12.03 -8.83
CA GLU A 249 3.98 13.23 -9.15
C GLU A 249 2.57 12.89 -9.69
N LEU A 250 2.23 11.62 -9.87
CA LEU A 250 0.86 11.18 -10.12
C LEU A 250 0.11 11.16 -8.78
N CYS A 251 -0.43 12.30 -8.38
CA CYS A 251 -1.00 12.46 -7.04
C CYS A 251 -2.50 12.15 -6.97
N PHE A 252 -2.92 11.60 -5.84
CA PHE A 252 -4.32 11.53 -5.42
C PHE A 252 -4.41 11.88 -3.93
N PHE A 253 -5.58 12.29 -3.48
CA PHE A 253 -5.81 12.81 -2.14
C PHE A 253 -6.77 11.94 -1.36
N GLU A 254 -6.42 11.61 -0.12
CA GLU A 254 -7.26 10.84 0.80
C GLU A 254 -7.15 11.39 2.22
N TYR A 255 -8.21 11.19 3.00
CA TYR A 255 -8.14 11.35 4.45
C TYR A 255 -7.61 10.07 5.10
N LEU A 256 -6.80 10.27 6.13
CA LEU A 256 -6.45 9.18 7.03
C LEU A 256 -7.58 8.94 8.03
N PRO A 257 -7.66 7.72 8.59
CA PRO A 257 -8.63 7.46 9.64
C PRO A 257 -8.42 8.39 10.84
N THR A 258 -9.52 8.94 11.32
CA THR A 258 -9.57 9.89 12.44
C THR A 258 -9.24 9.21 13.77
N THR A 259 -9.59 7.94 13.93
CA THR A 259 -9.34 7.14 15.14
C THR A 259 -8.13 6.22 15.01
N LYS A 260 -7.47 5.91 16.13
CA LYS A 260 -6.31 5.01 16.17
C LYS A 260 -6.71 3.57 15.85
N GLU A 261 -7.90 3.18 16.27
CA GLU A 261 -8.50 1.87 16.07
C GLU A 261 -8.73 1.63 14.58
N ALA A 262 -9.40 2.56 13.89
CA ALA A 262 -9.62 2.47 12.45
C ALA A 262 -8.30 2.48 11.66
N ALA A 263 -7.33 3.32 12.07
CA ALA A 263 -5.99 3.32 11.47
C ALA A 263 -5.27 1.97 11.64
N SER A 264 -5.38 1.34 12.81
CA SER A 264 -4.77 0.04 13.10
C SER A 264 -5.41 -1.09 12.30
N ILE A 265 -6.74 -1.10 12.18
CA ILE A 265 -7.48 -2.06 11.35
C ILE A 265 -7.10 -1.91 9.87
N ARG A 266 -7.06 -0.68 9.34
CA ARG A 266 -6.64 -0.40 7.96
C ARG A 266 -5.21 -0.89 7.70
N ARG A 267 -4.29 -0.64 8.64
CA ARG A 267 -2.88 -1.10 8.55
C ARG A 267 -2.79 -2.62 8.55
N LEU A 268 -3.48 -3.29 9.47
CA LEU A 268 -3.48 -4.75 9.57
C LEU A 268 -4.05 -5.41 8.30
N ARG A 269 -5.14 -4.87 7.75
CA ARG A 269 -5.75 -5.34 6.50
C ARG A 269 -4.77 -5.25 5.32
N ARG A 270 -4.07 -4.12 5.18
CA ARG A 270 -3.04 -3.90 4.15
C ARG A 270 -1.85 -4.85 4.35
N ALA A 271 -1.36 -4.97 5.58
CA ALA A 271 -0.28 -5.90 5.93
C ALA A 271 -0.66 -7.36 5.59
N ASN A 272 -1.87 -7.79 5.89
CA ASN A 272 -2.38 -9.12 5.52
C ASN A 272 -2.36 -9.32 4.00
N GLY A 273 -2.86 -8.36 3.23
CA GLY A 273 -2.81 -8.42 1.77
C GLY A 273 -1.40 -8.63 1.22
N LEU A 274 -0.41 -7.88 1.73
CA LEU A 274 0.98 -7.98 1.30
C LEU A 274 1.65 -9.29 1.75
N VAL A 275 1.36 -9.78 2.95
CA VAL A 275 1.85 -11.07 3.43
C VAL A 275 1.35 -12.22 2.54
N HIS A 276 0.08 -12.21 2.15
CA HIS A 276 -0.46 -13.18 1.18
C HIS A 276 0.16 -13.03 -0.21
N LEU A 277 0.36 -11.80 -0.68
CA LEU A 277 1.00 -11.52 -1.98
C LEU A 277 2.40 -12.15 -2.02
N PHE A 278 3.25 -11.86 -1.03
CA PHE A 278 4.63 -12.33 -1.01
C PHE A 278 4.77 -13.81 -0.66
N SER A 279 3.82 -14.40 0.08
CA SER A 279 3.82 -15.84 0.34
C SER A 279 3.43 -16.66 -0.91
N ARG A 280 2.57 -16.11 -1.76
CA ARG A 280 2.10 -16.77 -3.00
C ARG A 280 2.99 -16.50 -4.22
N ASN A 281 3.85 -15.48 -4.18
CA ASN A 281 4.71 -15.09 -5.31
C ASN A 281 6.18 -15.33 -5.01
N LYS A 282 6.71 -16.50 -5.38
CA LYS A 282 8.11 -16.87 -5.15
C LYS A 282 9.07 -15.99 -5.98
N PRO A 283 10.07 -15.34 -5.38
CA PRO A 283 11.00 -14.47 -6.11
C PRO A 283 11.73 -15.14 -7.29
N SER A 284 11.96 -16.47 -7.21
CA SER A 284 12.62 -17.25 -8.27
C SER A 284 11.79 -17.33 -9.57
N SER A 285 10.46 -17.22 -9.50
CA SER A 285 9.61 -17.24 -10.70
C SER A 285 9.81 -16.03 -11.61
N PHE A 286 10.45 -14.97 -11.10
CA PHE A 286 10.74 -13.75 -11.85
C PHE A 286 12.18 -13.72 -12.37
N SER A 287 13.02 -14.69 -12.03
CA SER A 287 14.45 -14.68 -12.37
C SER A 287 14.72 -14.80 -13.88
N SER A 288 13.87 -15.55 -14.59
CA SER A 288 13.89 -15.69 -16.05
C SER A 288 13.32 -14.47 -16.77
N ILE A 289 12.44 -13.72 -16.11
CA ILE A 289 11.79 -12.53 -16.68
C ILE A 289 12.69 -11.31 -16.49
N ASN A 290 13.03 -10.99 -15.25
CA ASN A 290 13.92 -9.88 -14.93
C ASN A 290 14.66 -10.10 -13.60
N ARG A 291 16.00 -10.10 -13.68
CA ARG A 291 16.86 -10.31 -12.50
C ARG A 291 16.74 -9.21 -11.45
N ASN A 292 16.52 -7.96 -11.85
CA ASN A 292 16.36 -6.85 -10.91
C ASN A 292 15.04 -6.96 -10.15
N PHE A 293 13.93 -7.25 -10.87
CA PHE A 293 12.64 -7.48 -10.22
C PHE A 293 12.67 -8.70 -9.29
N SER A 294 13.30 -9.80 -9.70
CA SER A 294 13.48 -10.98 -8.84
C SER A 294 14.23 -10.65 -7.54
N ARG A 295 15.23 -9.76 -7.59
CA ARG A 295 15.95 -9.28 -6.39
C ARG A 295 15.06 -8.41 -5.51
N ILE A 296 14.26 -7.52 -6.11
CA ILE A 296 13.30 -6.68 -5.38
C ILE A 296 12.27 -7.57 -4.68
N MET A 297 11.63 -8.50 -5.40
CA MET A 297 10.70 -9.48 -4.84
C MET A 297 11.31 -10.25 -3.67
N ARG A 298 12.59 -10.66 -3.76
CA ARG A 298 13.27 -11.38 -2.66
C ARG A 298 13.37 -10.55 -1.38
N ILE A 299 13.75 -9.29 -1.52
CA ILE A 299 13.91 -8.40 -0.37
C ILE A 299 12.54 -8.02 0.19
N GLU A 300 11.56 -7.74 -0.67
CA GLU A 300 10.19 -7.45 -0.23
C GLU A 300 9.54 -8.66 0.48
N SER A 301 9.74 -9.88 -0.03
CA SER A 301 9.35 -11.10 0.69
C SER A 301 10.05 -11.21 2.05
N TRP A 302 11.34 -10.85 2.15
CA TRP A 302 12.06 -10.84 3.43
C TRP A 302 11.46 -9.84 4.43
N ILE A 303 11.19 -8.61 3.97
CA ILE A 303 10.62 -7.52 4.78
C ILE A 303 9.24 -7.90 5.33
N HIS A 304 8.40 -8.57 4.54
CA HIS A 304 7.02 -8.86 4.93
C HIS A 304 6.84 -10.20 5.66
N LEU A 305 7.69 -11.18 5.40
CA LEU A 305 7.52 -12.55 5.93
C LEU A 305 8.51 -12.90 7.05
N ILE A 306 9.77 -12.46 6.95
CA ILE A 306 10.86 -12.96 7.83
C ILE A 306 11.30 -11.90 8.84
N MET A 307 11.54 -10.66 8.39
CA MET A 307 11.98 -9.56 9.25
C MET A 307 11.09 -9.35 10.49
N PRO A 308 9.74 -9.38 10.41
CA PRO A 308 8.90 -9.14 11.57
C PRO A 308 9.10 -10.19 12.68
N LEU A 309 9.37 -11.45 12.30
CA LEU A 309 9.64 -12.54 13.24
C LEU A 309 11.00 -12.38 13.93
N LEU A 310 12.03 -11.98 13.17
CA LEU A 310 13.36 -11.71 13.71
C LEU A 310 13.36 -10.48 14.64
N VAL A 311 12.61 -9.43 14.29
CA VAL A 311 12.40 -8.29 15.18
C VAL A 311 11.68 -8.71 16.46
N LEU A 312 10.67 -9.57 16.37
CA LEU A 312 9.98 -10.10 17.56
C LEU A 312 10.92 -10.90 18.47
N ILE A 313 11.74 -11.79 17.89
CA ILE A 313 12.76 -12.55 18.63
C ILE A 313 13.74 -11.60 19.33
N SER A 314 14.20 -10.56 18.61
CA SER A 314 15.07 -9.54 19.19
C SER A 314 14.41 -8.81 20.36
N LEU A 315 13.14 -8.43 20.24
CA LEU A 315 12.42 -7.71 21.30
C LEU A 315 12.16 -8.56 22.53
N ILE A 316 11.79 -9.83 22.35
CA ILE A 316 11.62 -10.78 23.46
C ILE A 316 12.97 -10.96 24.18
N SER A 317 14.05 -11.14 23.42
CA SER A 317 15.39 -11.30 23.99
C SER A 317 15.84 -10.05 24.74
N MET A 318 15.60 -8.86 24.18
CA MET A 318 15.83 -7.55 24.82
C MET A 318 15.07 -7.43 26.14
N PHE A 319 13.79 -7.78 26.16
CA PHE A 319 12.95 -7.71 27.38
C PHE A 319 13.52 -8.57 28.51
N PHE A 320 13.89 -9.82 28.22
CA PHE A 320 14.51 -10.69 29.22
C PHE A 320 15.92 -10.23 29.60
N HIS A 321 16.70 -9.70 28.66
CA HIS A 321 18.03 -9.15 28.95
C HIS A 321 17.95 -7.99 29.94
N ILE A 322 17.00 -7.06 29.76
CA ILE A 322 16.73 -5.97 30.71
C ILE A 322 16.40 -6.52 32.10
N ILE A 323 15.46 -7.47 32.20
CA ILE A 323 15.04 -8.04 33.49
C ILE A 323 16.22 -8.67 34.23
N PHE A 324 16.95 -9.56 33.56
CA PHE A 324 18.04 -10.29 34.23
C PHE A 324 19.23 -9.38 34.56
N SER A 325 19.56 -8.43 33.69
CA SER A 325 20.64 -7.47 33.96
C SER A 325 20.28 -6.56 35.13
N THR A 326 19.03 -6.08 35.18
CA THR A 326 18.53 -5.25 36.31
C THR A 326 18.56 -6.04 37.61
N PHE A 327 18.15 -7.31 37.59
CA PHE A 327 18.19 -8.17 38.77
C PHE A 327 19.61 -8.44 39.27
N SER A 328 20.58 -8.62 38.37
CA SER A 328 21.99 -8.72 38.73
C SER A 328 22.48 -7.44 39.43
N VAL A 329 22.13 -6.27 38.91
CA VAL A 329 22.48 -4.98 39.53
C VAL A 329 21.86 -4.83 40.91
N ILE A 330 20.58 -5.18 41.09
CA ILE A 330 19.88 -5.11 42.39
C ILE A 330 20.52 -6.04 43.44
N ARG A 331 21.12 -7.15 43.01
CA ARG A 331 21.80 -8.12 43.88
C ARG A 331 23.30 -7.86 44.03
N ASP A 332 23.79 -6.71 43.61
CA ASP A 332 25.21 -6.33 43.61
C ASP A 332 26.11 -7.35 42.88
N VAL A 333 25.55 -8.08 41.89
CA VAL A 333 26.32 -8.98 41.03
C VAL A 333 26.90 -8.15 39.88
N PRO A 334 28.24 -8.08 39.73
CA PRO A 334 28.85 -7.25 38.70
C PRO A 334 28.49 -7.76 37.29
N LEU A 335 28.00 -6.84 36.45
CA LEU A 335 27.79 -7.09 35.03
C LEU A 335 29.10 -6.92 34.27
N GLN A 336 29.32 -7.77 33.27
CA GLN A 336 30.35 -7.53 32.27
C GLN A 336 30.03 -6.26 31.47
N VAL A 337 31.08 -5.55 31.02
CA VAL A 337 30.96 -4.25 30.35
C VAL A 337 30.01 -4.28 29.14
N ASN A 338 30.06 -5.35 28.34
CA ASN A 338 29.17 -5.56 27.20
C ASN A 338 27.68 -5.57 27.60
N HIS A 339 27.33 -6.24 28.70
CA HIS A 339 25.95 -6.29 29.20
C HIS A 339 25.51 -4.96 29.80
N THR A 340 26.42 -4.23 30.44
CA THR A 340 26.14 -2.86 30.89
C THR A 340 25.83 -1.93 29.73
N ILE A 341 26.66 -1.96 28.66
CA ILE A 341 26.43 -1.17 27.45
C ILE A 341 25.09 -1.54 26.81
N LEU A 342 24.82 -2.84 26.65
CA LEU A 342 23.58 -3.31 26.04
C LEU A 342 22.35 -2.90 26.87
N LEU A 343 22.41 -3.02 28.20
CA LEU A 343 21.34 -2.58 29.09
C LEU A 343 21.05 -1.07 28.93
N ILE A 344 22.08 -0.24 28.77
CA ILE A 344 21.92 1.20 28.54
C ILE A 344 21.21 1.45 27.20
N ILE A 345 21.66 0.79 26.13
CA ILE A 345 21.05 0.90 24.79
C ILE A 345 19.58 0.48 24.84
N ASP A 346 19.31 -0.66 25.47
CA ASP A 346 17.96 -1.24 25.58
C ASP A 346 17.03 -0.33 26.39
N SER A 347 17.55 0.24 27.48
CA SER A 347 16.82 1.23 28.28
C SER A 347 16.50 2.49 27.46
N LEU A 348 17.43 2.98 26.64
CA LEU A 348 17.21 4.13 25.76
C LEU A 348 16.16 3.84 24.68
N ILE A 349 16.18 2.64 24.08
CA ILE A 349 15.16 2.20 23.12
C ILE A 349 13.80 2.15 23.81
N LEU A 350 13.71 1.52 24.99
CA LEU A 350 12.47 1.40 25.75
C LEU A 350 11.90 2.79 26.13
N ILE A 351 12.74 3.68 26.67
CA ILE A 351 12.38 5.07 26.96
C ILE A 351 11.90 5.79 25.69
N SER A 352 12.59 5.62 24.57
CA SER A 352 12.21 6.23 23.29
C SER A 352 10.84 5.73 22.79
N LEU A 353 10.49 4.47 23.05
CA LEU A 353 9.17 3.93 22.72
C LEU A 353 8.08 4.46 23.64
N LEU A 354 8.35 4.59 24.95
CA LEU A 354 7.40 5.10 25.93
C LEU A 354 7.14 6.60 25.78
N PHE A 355 8.17 7.40 25.49
CA PHE A 355 8.09 8.86 25.41
C PHE A 355 8.12 9.42 23.97
N GLY A 356 8.04 8.55 22.97
CA GLY A 356 8.39 8.85 21.58
C GLY A 356 7.63 9.97 20.88
N ASN A 357 6.47 10.43 21.41
CA ASN A 357 5.77 11.59 20.86
C ASN A 357 6.60 12.89 20.89
N LYS A 358 7.54 12.99 21.84
CA LYS A 358 8.31 14.23 22.07
C LYS A 358 9.61 14.31 21.27
N LEU A 359 10.10 13.19 20.71
CA LEU A 359 11.38 13.10 20.03
C LEU A 359 11.23 12.44 18.66
N ARG A 360 11.83 13.03 17.62
CA ARG A 360 11.77 12.52 16.24
C ARG A 360 12.21 11.06 16.12
N ILE A 361 13.27 10.66 16.82
CA ILE A 361 13.76 9.28 16.82
C ILE A 361 12.73 8.30 17.41
N GLY A 362 12.02 8.71 18.46
CA GLY A 362 10.96 7.90 19.08
C GLY A 362 9.76 7.71 18.16
N GLN A 363 9.38 8.74 17.39
CA GLN A 363 8.32 8.64 16.37
C GLN A 363 8.69 7.62 15.28
N ILE A 364 9.93 7.66 14.78
CA ILE A 364 10.42 6.71 13.76
C ILE A 364 10.41 5.28 14.30
N LEU A 365 10.96 5.07 15.50
CA LEU A 365 11.00 3.75 16.14
C LEU A 365 9.59 3.20 16.36
N ARG A 366 8.69 4.01 16.93
CA ARG A 366 7.31 3.59 17.16
C ARG A 366 6.61 3.24 15.84
N SER A 367 6.72 4.10 14.84
CA SER A 367 6.14 3.85 13.52
C SER A 367 6.64 2.54 12.91
N PHE A 368 7.94 2.27 13.01
CA PHE A 368 8.55 1.01 12.59
C PHE A 368 7.97 -0.19 13.34
N PHE A 369 7.94 -0.17 14.68
CA PHE A 369 7.45 -1.29 15.50
C PHE A 369 5.95 -1.53 15.36
N ILE A 370 5.12 -0.49 15.21
CA ILE A 370 3.69 -0.65 14.91
C ILE A 370 3.52 -1.40 13.60
N SER A 371 4.33 -1.10 12.59
CA SER A 371 4.29 -1.81 11.30
C SER A 371 4.81 -3.24 11.41
N GLN A 372 5.87 -3.50 12.19
CA GLN A 372 6.32 -4.88 12.47
C GLN A 372 5.23 -5.68 13.18
N TRP A 373 4.55 -5.07 14.16
CA TRP A 373 3.45 -5.70 14.88
C TRP A 373 2.28 -6.05 13.95
N ALA A 374 1.89 -5.13 13.07
CA ALA A 374 0.86 -5.39 12.05
C ALA A 374 1.25 -6.55 11.13
N LEU A 375 2.52 -6.66 10.72
CA LEU A 375 3.02 -7.76 9.91
C LEU A 375 3.05 -9.09 10.67
N ILE A 376 3.40 -9.09 11.97
CA ILE A 376 3.34 -10.30 12.81
C ILE A 376 1.90 -10.80 12.90
N LEU A 377 0.96 -9.91 13.24
CA LEU A 377 -0.47 -10.24 13.30
C LEU A 377 -0.99 -10.73 11.94
N ALA A 378 -0.59 -10.09 10.85
CA ALA A 378 -0.95 -10.48 9.49
C ALA A 378 -0.44 -11.89 9.12
N ASN A 379 0.82 -12.21 9.44
CA ASN A 379 1.39 -13.55 9.24
C ASN A 379 0.62 -14.59 10.05
N PHE A 380 0.37 -14.32 11.34
CA PHE A 380 -0.39 -15.24 12.19
C PHE A 380 -1.84 -15.41 11.72
N GLY A 381 -2.47 -14.30 11.31
CA GLY A 381 -3.82 -14.27 10.77
C GLY A 381 -3.96 -15.07 9.47
N MET A 382 -2.99 -14.96 8.56
CA MET A 382 -2.92 -15.77 7.34
C MET A 382 -2.88 -17.27 7.67
N PHE A 383 -2.03 -17.70 8.61
CA PHE A 383 -1.97 -19.12 9.02
C PHE A 383 -3.26 -19.62 9.68
N ARG A 384 -3.99 -18.75 10.37
CA ARG A 384 -5.28 -19.06 10.98
C ARG A 384 -6.47 -18.94 10.01
N GLY A 385 -6.26 -18.48 8.77
CA GLY A 385 -7.33 -18.25 7.80
C GLY A 385 -8.27 -17.10 8.16
N VAL A 386 -7.77 -16.09 8.88
CA VAL A 386 -8.57 -14.89 9.21
C VAL A 386 -8.87 -14.11 7.95
N ASP A 387 -10.14 -13.81 7.71
CA ASP A 387 -10.59 -13.08 6.53
C ASP A 387 -10.62 -11.57 6.79
N TYR A 388 -9.76 -10.84 6.06
CA TYR A 388 -9.69 -9.37 6.10
C TYR A 388 -10.27 -8.71 4.86
N ARG A 389 -10.96 -9.44 3.98
CA ARG A 389 -11.54 -8.91 2.73
C ARG A 389 -12.75 -8.01 2.96
N TYR A 390 -13.41 -8.16 4.10
CA TYR A 390 -14.58 -7.37 4.47
C TYR A 390 -14.17 -6.35 5.52
N TRP A 391 -14.62 -5.12 5.34
CA TRP A 391 -14.37 -4.04 6.29
C TRP A 391 -15.52 -3.05 6.31
N GLU A 392 -15.77 -2.44 7.46
CA GLU A 392 -16.70 -1.32 7.52
C GLU A 392 -15.99 -0.04 7.07
N GLN A 393 -16.74 0.85 6.44
CA GLN A 393 -16.21 2.13 6.02
C GLN A 393 -15.86 3.01 7.20
N ASP A 394 -14.89 3.89 6.99
CA ASP A 394 -14.64 4.97 7.93
C ASP A 394 -15.54 6.17 7.57
N ILE A 395 -16.66 6.28 8.28
CA ILE A 395 -17.67 7.32 8.10
C ILE A 395 -17.07 8.71 8.39
N GLU A 396 -16.17 8.84 9.37
CA GLU A 396 -15.62 10.14 9.76
C GLU A 396 -14.68 10.70 8.68
N SER A 397 -13.88 9.83 8.05
CA SER A 397 -13.06 10.22 6.90
C SER A 397 -13.90 10.67 5.70
N ARG A 398 -15.05 10.02 5.45
CA ARG A 398 -15.99 10.38 4.37
C ARG A 398 -16.66 11.71 4.63
N LYS A 399 -17.07 11.98 5.88
CA LYS A 399 -17.58 13.29 6.30
C LYS A 399 -16.55 14.41 6.08
N SER A 400 -15.30 14.17 6.45
CA SER A 400 -14.22 15.14 6.24
C SER A 400 -13.97 15.46 4.76
N LEU A 401 -14.27 14.53 3.85
CA LEU A 401 -14.13 14.72 2.41
C LEU A 401 -15.22 15.61 1.82
N ILE A 402 -16.45 15.53 2.32
CA ILE A 402 -17.60 16.30 1.81
C ILE A 402 -17.71 17.71 2.40
N GLU A 403 -17.07 17.97 3.54
CA GLU A 403 -17.04 19.29 4.19
C GLU A 403 -16.05 20.29 3.54
N ARG A 404 -15.29 19.84 2.54
CA ARG A 404 -14.36 20.65 1.75
C ARG A 404 -15.05 21.26 0.54
#